data_AF-A0A952LPX3-F1
#
_entry.id   AF-A0A952LPX3-F1
#
_cell.length_a   1.000
_cell.length_b   1.000
_cell.length_c   1.000
_cell.angle_alpha   90.00
_cell.angle_beta   90.00
_cell.angle_gamma   90.00
#
_symmetry.space_group_name_H-M   'P 1'
#
loop_
_entity.id
_entity.type
_entity.pdbx_description
1 polymer ?
#
loop_
_entity_poly.entity_id
_entity_poly.type
_entity_poly.pdbx_seq_one_letter_code
_entity_poly.pdbx_strand_id
1 'polypeptide(L)'
;MLYFLVIILPFLIAMAYLIHLNNKLKRQYEEIEKVLLNLKNDLDLQNIKFPLGINKDFVVTDNAIKRLESFLMALEEYFEIKKSVVSKTYAPKKSKLEALKKRAQDLAKISKKAKEEVAS
;
A
#
# COMPACT_ATOMS: atom_id res chain seq x y z
N MET A 1 27.91 15.81 32.13
CA MET A 1 26.46 15.86 31.81
C MET A 1 26.14 16.52 30.48
N LEU A 2 26.75 17.66 30.12
CA LEU A 2 26.49 18.35 28.84
C LEU A 2 26.76 17.47 27.60
N TYR A 3 27.86 16.69 27.59
CA TYR A 3 28.20 15.76 26.51
C TYR A 3 27.13 14.69 26.24
N PHE A 4 26.42 14.25 27.28
CA PHE A 4 25.34 13.27 27.16
C PHE A 4 24.14 13.88 26.40
N LEU A 5 23.85 15.15 26.66
CA LEU A 5 22.77 15.89 26.03
C LEU A 5 23.06 16.19 24.54
N VAL A 6 24.33 16.47 24.21
CA VAL A 6 24.80 16.67 22.83
C VAL A 6 24.66 15.40 21.97
N ILE A 7 24.75 14.22 22.57
CA ILE A 7 24.62 12.92 21.86
C ILE A 7 23.15 12.48 21.77
N ILE A 8 22.37 12.68 22.83
CA ILE A 8 20.98 12.20 22.89
C ILE A 8 20.04 13.06 22.04
N LEU A 9 20.22 14.38 22.02
CA LEU A 9 19.35 15.27 21.26
C LEU A 9 19.30 14.92 19.76
N PRO A 10 20.41 14.73 19.02
CA PRO A 10 20.36 14.34 17.61
C PRO A 10 19.77 12.94 17.41
N PHE A 11 20.00 12.01 18.35
CA PHE A 11 19.40 10.68 18.29
C PHE A 11 17.87 10.72 18.42
N LEU A 12 17.35 11.52 19.36
CA LEU A 12 15.91 11.71 19.53
C LEU A 12 15.27 12.39 18.32
N ILE A 13 15.93 13.39 17.73
CA ILE A 13 15.47 14.05 16.51
C ILE A 13 15.40 13.05 15.35
N ALA A 14 16.43 12.23 15.17
CA ALA A 14 16.45 11.19 14.14
C ALA A 14 15.33 10.16 14.33
N MET A 15 15.10 9.70 15.57
CA MET A 15 14.01 8.78 15.90
C MET A 15 12.63 9.41 15.64
N ALA A 16 12.41 10.65 16.06
CA ALA A 16 11.16 11.36 15.81
C ALA A 16 10.90 11.52 14.30
N TYR A 17 11.94 11.81 13.51
CA TYR A 17 11.85 11.88 12.06
C TYR A 17 11.47 10.53 11.44
N LEU A 18 12.10 9.43 11.87
CA LEU A 18 11.78 8.07 11.39
C LEU A 18 10.33 7.66 11.73
N ILE A 19 9.86 7.98 12.94
CA ILE A 19 8.47 7.76 13.36
C ILE A 19 7.51 8.56 12.47
N HIS A 20 7.81 9.84 12.23
CA HIS A 20 7.00 10.69 11.36
C HIS A 20 6.92 10.12 9.93
N LEU A 21 8.06 9.69 9.38
CA LEU A 21 8.13 9.09 8.05
C LEU A 21 7.33 7.77 7.98
N ASN A 22 7.46 6.89 8.97
CA ASN A 22 6.69 5.65 9.02
C ASN A 22 5.18 5.92 9.12
N ASN A 23 4.75 6.89 9.93
CA ASN A 23 3.33 7.26 10.04
C ASN A 23 2.77 7.78 8.71
N LYS A 24 3.56 8.53 7.94
CA LYS A 24 3.16 8.98 6.61
C LYS A 24 3.01 7.81 5.63
N LEU A 25 3.97 6.88 5.62
CA LEU A 25 3.90 5.68 4.79
C LEU A 25 2.73 4.78 5.21
N LYS A 26 2.47 4.67 6.52
CA LYS A 26 1.36 3.91 7.08
C LYS A 26 0.04 4.42 6.53
N ARG A 27 -0.23 5.73 6.62
CA ARG A 27 -1.43 6.36 6.04
C ARG A 27 -1.61 6.05 4.56
N GLN A 28 -0.54 6.15 3.77
CA GLN A 28 -0.59 5.80 2.35
C GLN A 28 -0.94 4.32 2.13
N TYR A 29 -0.35 3.43 2.92
CA TYR A 29 -0.64 2.00 2.88
C TYR A 29 -2.11 1.72 3.20
N GLU A 30 -2.68 2.31 4.26
CA GLU A 30 -4.09 2.08 4.63
C GLU A 30 -5.07 2.63 3.56
N GLU A 31 -4.73 3.74 2.91
CA GLU A 31 -5.55 4.26 1.81
C GLU A 31 -5.64 3.27 0.65
N ILE A 32 -4.52 2.65 0.26
CA ILE A 32 -4.52 1.67 -0.83
C ILE A 32 -5.23 0.40 -0.40
N GLU A 33 -5.00 -0.05 0.84
CA GLU A 33 -5.66 -1.21 1.43
C GLU A 33 -7.20 -1.04 1.39
N LYS A 34 -7.72 0.13 1.79
CA LYS A 34 -9.16 0.42 1.73
C LYS A 34 -9.71 0.36 0.30
N VAL A 35 -9.00 0.90 -0.68
CA VAL A 35 -9.43 0.85 -2.09
C VAL A 35 -9.49 -0.61 -2.56
N LEU A 36 -8.47 -1.40 -2.25
CA LEU A 36 -8.40 -2.81 -2.67
C LEU A 36 -9.46 -3.68 -1.96
N LEU A 37 -9.74 -3.41 -0.68
CA LEU A 37 -10.79 -4.08 0.07
C LEU A 37 -12.18 -3.76 -0.50
N ASN A 38 -12.43 -2.49 -0.82
CA ASN A 38 -13.68 -2.08 -1.46
C ASN A 38 -13.86 -2.79 -2.81
N LEU A 39 -12.80 -2.88 -3.62
CA LEU A 39 -12.85 -3.61 -4.90
C LEU A 39 -13.13 -5.09 -4.73
N LYS A 40 -12.50 -5.73 -3.74
CA LYS A 40 -12.78 -7.13 -3.42
C LYS A 40 -14.26 -7.33 -3.08
N ASN A 41 -14.81 -6.48 -2.21
CA ASN A 41 -16.22 -6.56 -1.79
C ASN A 41 -17.16 -6.25 -2.96
N ASP A 42 -16.81 -5.27 -3.79
CA ASP A 42 -17.58 -4.90 -4.98
C ASP A 42 -17.68 -6.05 -5.99
N LEU A 43 -16.65 -6.87 -6.11
CA LEU A 43 -16.58 -7.97 -7.08
C LEU A 43 -17.03 -9.32 -6.49
N ASP A 44 -17.54 -9.33 -5.24
CA ASP A 44 -17.89 -10.54 -4.48
C ASP A 44 -16.78 -11.60 -4.47
N LEU A 45 -15.52 -11.16 -4.44
CA LEU A 45 -14.34 -12.03 -4.49
C LEU A 45 -14.05 -12.63 -3.11
N GLN A 46 -14.97 -13.44 -2.58
CA GLN A 46 -14.87 -14.07 -1.26
C GLN A 46 -13.64 -14.98 -1.15
N ASN A 47 -13.20 -15.57 -2.26
CA ASN A 47 -12.10 -16.52 -2.32
C ASN A 47 -10.69 -15.90 -2.23
N ILE A 48 -10.54 -14.58 -2.42
CA ILE A 48 -9.23 -13.94 -2.34
C ILE A 48 -8.94 -13.53 -0.89
N LYS A 49 -7.98 -14.23 -0.26
CA LYS A 49 -7.51 -13.91 1.11
C LYS A 49 -6.83 -12.54 1.10
N PHE A 50 -7.49 -11.57 1.74
CA PHE A 50 -6.94 -10.23 1.91
C PHE A 50 -5.95 -10.25 3.08
N PRO A 51 -4.72 -9.72 2.93
CA PRO A 51 -3.80 -9.59 4.04
C PRO A 51 -4.29 -8.48 4.99
N LEU A 52 -5.24 -8.82 5.86
CA LEU A 52 -5.72 -7.93 6.92
C LEU A 52 -4.64 -7.76 7.99
N GLY A 53 -4.39 -6.53 8.40
CA GLY A 53 -3.76 -6.27 9.69
C GLY A 53 -2.75 -5.14 9.70
N ILE A 54 -3.23 -3.90 9.60
CA ILE A 54 -2.47 -2.77 10.12
C ILE A 54 -2.69 -2.70 11.63
N ASN A 55 -1.83 -3.39 12.39
CA ASN A 55 -1.79 -3.20 13.84
C ASN A 55 -1.33 -1.77 14.19
N LYS A 56 -1.59 -1.32 15.42
CA LYS A 56 -1.17 0.01 15.91
C LYS A 56 0.34 0.23 15.71
N ASP A 57 1.13 -0.82 15.89
CA ASP A 57 2.60 -0.83 15.77
C ASP A 57 3.13 -1.24 14.37
N PHE A 58 2.30 -1.12 13.33
CA PHE A 58 2.70 -1.50 11.98
C PHE A 58 3.79 -0.59 11.41
N VAL A 59 4.88 -1.22 10.97
CA VAL A 59 5.96 -0.58 10.23
C VAL A 59 5.86 -0.95 8.76
N VAL A 60 5.91 0.07 7.89
CA VAL A 60 5.86 -0.16 6.43
C VAL A 60 7.21 -0.70 5.95
N THR A 61 7.29 -2.02 5.88
CA THR A 61 8.44 -2.75 5.33
C THR A 61 8.28 -3.02 3.85
N ASP A 62 9.37 -3.35 3.14
CA ASP A 62 9.28 -3.78 1.75
C ASP A 62 8.43 -5.06 1.60
N ASN A 63 8.42 -5.94 2.60
CA ASN A 63 7.54 -7.12 2.61
C ASN A 63 6.07 -6.73 2.71
N ALA A 64 5.72 -5.71 3.51
CA ALA A 64 4.36 -5.18 3.55
C ALA A 64 3.95 -4.65 2.17
N ILE A 65 4.80 -3.86 1.52
CA ILE A 65 4.54 -3.32 0.18
C ILE A 65 4.37 -4.46 -0.84
N LYS A 66 5.23 -5.49 -0.80
CA LYS A 66 5.12 -6.67 -1.68
C LYS A 66 3.81 -7.42 -1.49
N ARG A 67 3.32 -7.58 -0.25
CA ARG A 67 2.01 -8.22 0.00
C ARG A 67 0.88 -7.46 -0.68
N LEU A 68 0.91 -6.13 -0.61
CA LEU A 68 -0.07 -5.26 -1.25
C LEU A 68 0.03 -5.34 -2.78
N GLU A 69 1.25 -5.38 -3.31
CA GLU A 69 1.51 -5.61 -4.74
C GLU A 69 0.98 -6.97 -5.23
N SER A 70 1.24 -8.06 -4.50
CA SER A 70 0.73 -9.39 -4.82
C SER A 70 -0.80 -9.44 -4.84
N PHE A 71 -1.45 -8.81 -3.87
CA PHE A 71 -2.92 -8.74 -3.84
C PHE A 71 -3.47 -7.94 -5.03
N LEU A 72 -2.83 -6.82 -5.35
CA LEU A 72 -3.21 -6.01 -6.49
C LEU A 72 -3.00 -6.73 -7.82
N MET A 73 -1.93 -7.52 -7.97
CA MET A 73 -1.71 -8.38 -9.13
C MET A 73 -2.79 -9.46 -9.27
N ALA A 74 -3.20 -10.10 -8.17
CA ALA A 74 -4.28 -11.08 -8.20
C ALA A 74 -5.62 -10.47 -8.68
N LEU A 75 -5.90 -9.22 -8.29
CA LEU A 75 -7.07 -8.51 -8.81
C LEU A 75 -6.91 -8.07 -10.27
N GLU A 76 -5.72 -7.65 -10.69
CA GLU A 76 -5.43 -7.34 -12.10
C GLU A 76 -5.59 -8.58 -12.98
N GLU A 77 -5.13 -9.76 -12.52
CA GLU A 77 -5.33 -11.04 -13.19
C GLU A 77 -6.81 -11.41 -13.32
N TYR A 78 -7.63 -11.15 -12.29
CA TYR A 78 -9.08 -11.37 -12.36
C TYR A 78 -9.75 -10.55 -13.47
N PHE A 79 -9.26 -9.34 -13.73
CA PHE A 79 -9.74 -8.50 -14.84
C PHE A 79 -9.00 -8.73 -16.17
N GLU A 80 -8.16 -9.76 -16.26
CA GLU A 80 -7.29 -10.05 -17.41
C GLU A 80 -6.37 -8.88 -17.82
N ILE A 81 -6.08 -7.97 -16.89
CA ILE A 81 -5.20 -6.81 -17.11
C ILE A 81 -3.75 -7.29 -17.01
N LYS A 82 -3.14 -7.61 -18.16
CA LYS A 82 -1.70 -7.89 -18.22
C LYS A 82 -0.90 -6.60 -18.05
N LYS A 83 -0.29 -6.39 -16.88
CA LYS A 83 0.73 -5.36 -16.67
C LYS A 83 2.06 -5.93 -16.22
N SER A 84 3.12 -5.32 -16.74
CA SER A 84 4.51 -5.57 -16.37
C SER A 84 4.72 -5.24 -14.89
N VAL A 85 5.16 -6.22 -14.12
CA VAL A 85 5.58 -6.05 -12.72
C VAL A 85 6.65 -4.97 -12.68
N VAL A 86 6.40 -3.88 -11.96
CA VAL A 86 7.40 -2.81 -11.78
C VAL A 86 8.42 -3.29 -10.74
N SER A 87 9.22 -4.27 -11.13
CA SER A 87 10.32 -4.83 -10.37
C SER A 87 11.50 -3.85 -10.34
N LYS A 88 11.33 -2.69 -9.71
CA LYS A 88 12.45 -1.85 -9.28
C LYS A 88 12.72 -2.11 -7.80
N THR A 89 13.53 -3.13 -7.54
CA THR A 89 13.92 -3.57 -6.19
C THR A 89 14.41 -2.41 -5.31
N TYR A 90 15.10 -1.44 -5.91
CA TYR A 90 15.74 -0.30 -5.24
C TYR A 90 14.91 1.00 -5.18
N ALA A 91 13.65 1.01 -5.63
CA ALA A 91 12.84 2.23 -5.57
C ALA A 91 12.52 2.64 -4.11
N PRO A 92 12.48 3.95 -3.77
CA PRO A 92 12.06 4.40 -2.46
C PRO A 92 10.65 3.90 -2.11
N LYS A 93 10.42 3.51 -0.85
CA LYS A 93 9.12 2.99 -0.38
C LYS A 93 7.94 3.89 -0.74
N LYS A 94 8.12 5.21 -0.61
CA LYS A 94 7.13 6.22 -1.01
C LYS A 94 6.74 6.08 -2.49
N SER A 95 7.73 5.96 -3.38
CA SER A 95 7.48 5.82 -4.82
C SER A 95 6.78 4.50 -5.16
N LYS A 96 7.15 3.40 -4.49
CA LYS A 96 6.46 2.10 -4.63
C LYS A 96 4.98 2.22 -4.22
N LEU A 97 4.69 2.84 -3.07
CA LEU A 97 3.31 3.06 -2.61
C LEU A 97 2.53 3.99 -3.54
N GLU A 98 3.12 5.07 -4.06
CA GLU A 98 2.46 5.95 -5.02
C GLU A 98 2.11 5.23 -6.33
N ALA A 99 3.00 4.37 -6.82
CA ALA A 99 2.74 3.54 -7.99
C ALA A 99 1.60 2.53 -7.75
N LEU A 100 1.60 1.87 -6.58
CA LEU A 100 0.53 0.94 -6.19
C LEU A 100 -0.80 1.67 -6.01
N LYS A 101 -0.80 2.87 -5.43
CA LYS A 101 -2.00 3.72 -5.29
C LYS A 101 -2.60 4.04 -6.65
N LYS A 102 -1.77 4.46 -7.61
CA LYS A 102 -2.22 4.75 -8.97
C LYS A 102 -2.84 3.51 -9.63
N ARG A 103 -2.18 2.35 -9.52
CA ARG A 103 -2.72 1.09 -10.06
C ARG A 103 -4.05 0.71 -9.42
N ALA A 104 -4.18 0.82 -8.10
CA ALA A 104 -5.43 0.51 -7.40
C ALA A 104 -6.58 1.43 -7.83
N GLN A 105 -6.29 2.73 -8.04
CA GLN A 105 -7.28 3.69 -8.53
C GLN A 105 -7.68 3.41 -9.98
N ASP A 106 -6.73 3.05 -10.85
CA ASP A 106 -7.01 2.67 -12.23
C ASP A 106 -7.90 1.42 -12.26
N LEU A 107 -7.59 0.41 -11.44
CA LEU A 107 -8.40 -0.79 -11.28
C LEU A 107 -9.82 -0.47 -10.80
N ALA A 108 -9.94 0.46 -9.83
CA ALA A 108 -11.25 0.89 -9.34
C ALA A 108 -12.12 1.53 -10.42
N LYS A 109 -11.51 2.29 -11.34
CA LYS A 109 -12.23 2.88 -12.49
C LYS A 109 -12.70 1.81 -13.46
N ILE A 110 -11.85 0.80 -13.74
CA ILE A 110 -12.18 -0.30 -14.65
C ILE A 110 -13.33 -1.13 -14.06
N SER A 111 -13.25 -1.47 -12.77
CA SER A 111 -14.31 -2.20 -12.07
C SER A 111 -15.66 -1.49 -12.13
N LYS A 112 -15.69 -0.16 -11.95
CA LYS A 112 -16.93 0.63 -12.06
C LYS A 112 -17.53 0.58 -13.47
N LYS A 113 -16.71 0.76 -14.51
CA LYS A 113 -17.17 0.67 -15.90
C LYS A 113 -17.74 -0.71 -16.22
N ALA A 114 -17.06 -1.77 -15.81
CA ALA A 114 -17.54 -3.13 -16.02
C ALA A 114 -18.90 -3.38 -15.33
N LYS A 115 -19.13 -2.81 -14.15
CA LYS A 115 -20.44 -2.89 -13.47
C LYS A 115 -21.54 -2.10 -14.19
N GLU A 116 -21.23 -0.92 -14.72
CA GLU A 116 -22.18 -0.09 -15.48
C GLU A 116 -22.59 -0.76 -16.81
N GLU A 117 -21.65 -1.42 -17.49
CA GLU A 117 -21.91 -2.17 -18.73
C GLU A 117 -22.74 -3.44 -18.51
N VAL A 118 -22.64 -4.09 -17.35
CA VAL A 118 -23.43 -5.29 -17.01
C VAL A 118 -24.85 -4.93 -16.51
N ALA A 119 -25.05 -3.70 -16.03
CA ALA A 119 -26.34 -3.23 -15.52
C ALA A 119 -27.20 -2.48 -16.57
N SER A 120 -26.66 -2.24 -17.77
CA SER A 120 -27.35 -1.61 -18.91
C SER A 120 -27.87 -2.65 -19.90
#